data_AF-A0AAV9G2P2-F1
#
_entry.id   AF-A0AAV9G2P2-F1
#
_cell.length_a   1.000
_cell.length_b   1.000
_cell.length_c   1.000
_cell.angle_alpha   90.00
_cell.angle_beta   90.00
_cell.angle_gamma   90.00
#
_symmetry.space_group_name_H-M   'P 1'
#
loop_
_entity.id
_entity.type
_entity.pdbx_description
1 polymer ?
#
loop_
_entity_poly.entity_id
_entity_poly.type
_entity_poly.pdbx_seq_one_letter_code
_entity_poly.pdbx_strand_id
1 'polypeptide(L)'
;MVSTNRGTYRNLRVATLVEERWEDDLEKYRFSAASAAVHFFRAHPGSVVNLRNLNIIEDRESVAYPSCHAQTLIPFCLANPNLRIQHHACLWTNVIQKDPLEYSSIGSRIDRVRLRSHGALSADRITRPVADWMVEAHTLEKKGMPSHSYTLILDGDPLPMKSSKIFQRVRRFGSSDRDVVLRMRDNDWYKIRKFPELLRDIHGGKGLVRCNFDIGEPGSVEDMLEERKDWDIKQWTSDHRTSRPWTKEHFETEPPLPKWIDVLRFNLRKRRDEDPEGWEPDPNWG
;
A
#
# COMPACT_ATOMS: atom_id res chain seq x y z
N MET A 1 -34.33 58.27 -12.92
CA MET A 1 -35.14 57.72 -14.03
C MET A 1 -34.43 56.44 -14.47
N VAL A 2 -35.16 55.31 -14.54
CA VAL A 2 -34.71 53.96 -15.00
C VAL A 2 -33.80 53.21 -13.99
N SER A 3 -34.33 52.33 -13.13
CA SER A 3 -34.70 50.89 -13.37
C SER A 3 -33.42 50.02 -13.44
N THR A 4 -33.23 48.85 -12.83
CA THR A 4 -33.96 47.82 -12.07
C THR A 4 -32.83 46.89 -11.54
N ASN A 5 -32.91 46.08 -10.48
CA ASN A 5 -33.88 45.02 -10.25
C ASN A 5 -33.67 44.47 -8.82
N ARG A 6 -34.75 44.30 -8.06
CA ARG A 6 -34.78 43.53 -6.81
C ARG A 6 -35.00 42.08 -7.17
N GLY A 7 -34.12 41.19 -6.71
CA GLY A 7 -34.32 39.75 -6.72
C GLY A 7 -34.02 39.19 -5.34
N THR A 8 -35.04 39.13 -4.49
CA THR A 8 -35.08 38.37 -3.25
C THR A 8 -34.80 36.89 -3.52
N TYR A 9 -33.70 36.36 -2.98
CA TYR A 9 -33.61 34.95 -2.63
C TYR A 9 -33.18 34.78 -1.17
N ARG A 10 -34.06 34.05 -0.47
CA ARG A 10 -34.00 33.70 0.94
C ARG A 10 -32.67 33.08 1.33
N ASN A 11 -32.13 33.61 2.42
CA ASN A 11 -31.28 32.90 3.36
C ASN A 11 -31.79 31.46 3.59
N LEU A 12 -31.03 30.46 3.16
CA LEU A 12 -31.13 29.10 3.65
C LEU A 12 -29.75 28.42 3.49
N ARG A 13 -28.98 28.49 4.57
CA ARG A 13 -27.96 27.50 5.00
C ARG A 13 -26.96 27.04 3.95
N VAL A 14 -25.99 27.89 3.61
CA VAL A 14 -24.71 27.44 3.00
C VAL A 14 -23.50 27.89 3.84
N ALA A 15 -23.70 28.74 4.85
CA ALA A 15 -22.63 29.26 5.70
C ALA A 15 -22.10 28.25 6.76
N THR A 16 -22.69 27.06 6.90
CA THR A 16 -22.28 26.08 7.92
C THR A 16 -21.33 24.98 7.41
N LEU A 17 -20.86 25.06 6.16
CA LEU A 17 -20.01 24.01 5.56
C LEU A 17 -18.59 24.50 5.20
N VAL A 18 -18.23 25.74 5.54
CA VAL A 18 -16.95 26.34 5.10
C VAL A 18 -16.01 26.67 6.27
N GLU A 19 -16.47 26.64 7.52
CA GLU A 19 -15.61 26.95 8.68
C GLU A 19 -14.95 25.74 9.37
N GLU A 20 -15.26 24.50 8.98
CA GLU A 20 -14.63 23.27 9.54
C GLU A 20 -13.58 22.64 8.60
N ARG A 21 -12.91 23.43 7.74
CA ARG A 21 -11.90 22.91 6.79
C ARG A 21 -10.46 23.15 7.22
N TRP A 22 -10.20 23.11 8.53
CA TRP A 22 -8.85 23.24 9.12
C TRP A 22 -8.52 22.14 10.14
N GLU A 23 -9.19 20.97 10.06
CA GLU A 23 -8.78 19.75 10.79
C GLU A 23 -8.11 18.69 9.86
N ASP A 24 -7.60 19.11 8.71
CA ASP A 24 -6.91 18.22 7.76
C ASP A 24 -5.51 17.75 8.25
N ASP A 25 -4.97 18.33 9.34
CA ASP A 25 -3.61 18.07 9.86
C ASP A 25 -3.53 17.00 10.98
N LEU A 26 -4.55 16.13 11.09
CA LEU A 26 -4.48 14.98 11.98
C LEU A 26 -3.68 13.82 11.37
N GLU A 27 -3.04 13.94 10.21
CA GLU A 27 -2.25 12.85 9.63
C GLU A 27 -0.91 12.61 10.36
N LYS A 28 -0.59 11.34 10.59
CA LYS A 28 0.74 10.90 11.03
C LYS A 28 1.63 10.65 9.83
N TYR A 29 2.59 11.53 9.61
CA TYR A 29 3.66 11.33 8.64
C TYR A 29 4.80 10.52 9.27
N ARG A 30 5.17 9.40 8.63
CA ARG A 30 6.27 8.53 9.05
C ARG A 30 7.30 8.41 7.95
N PHE A 31 8.57 8.42 8.33
CA PHE A 31 9.62 7.91 7.45
C PHE A 31 9.48 6.39 7.34
N SER A 32 9.82 5.87 6.17
CA SER A 32 9.89 4.43 5.97
C SER A 32 11.10 3.87 6.73
N ALA A 33 10.98 2.66 7.27
CA ALA A 33 12.08 1.95 7.91
C ALA A 33 13.30 1.78 6.98
N ALA A 34 13.08 1.60 5.67
CA ALA A 34 14.18 1.60 4.70
C ALA A 34 14.94 2.94 4.64
N SER A 35 14.22 4.06 4.73
CA SER A 35 14.84 5.40 4.77
C SER A 35 15.62 5.61 6.08
N ALA A 36 15.08 5.14 7.20
CA ALA A 36 15.77 5.17 8.50
C ALA A 36 17.06 4.32 8.47
N ALA A 37 17.04 3.15 7.81
CA ALA A 37 18.23 2.32 7.63
C ALA A 37 19.32 3.04 6.81
N VAL A 38 18.95 3.71 5.71
CA VAL A 38 19.91 4.51 4.93
C VAL A 38 20.50 5.65 5.75
N HIS A 39 19.67 6.33 6.55
CA HIS A 39 20.17 7.37 7.45
C HIS A 39 21.20 6.81 8.44
N PHE A 40 20.91 5.65 9.05
CA PHE A 40 21.83 4.96 9.94
C PHE A 40 23.16 4.60 9.25
N PHE A 41 23.10 4.05 8.03
CA PHE A 41 24.29 3.69 7.26
C PHE A 41 25.16 4.89 6.89
N ARG A 42 24.55 6.02 6.54
CA ARG A 42 25.27 7.26 6.24
C ARG A 42 25.96 7.84 7.47
N ALA A 43 25.33 7.74 8.63
CA ALA A 43 25.93 8.20 9.89
C ALA A 43 27.06 7.28 10.38
N HIS A 44 27.07 6.00 9.97
CA HIS A 44 28.02 5.00 10.49
C HIS A 44 28.69 4.16 9.39
N PRO A 45 29.38 4.79 8.40
CA PRO A 45 29.91 4.08 7.23
C PRO A 45 30.88 2.95 7.59
N GLY A 46 31.71 3.13 8.63
CA GLY A 46 32.65 2.11 9.11
C GLY A 46 31.98 0.88 9.74
N SER A 47 30.72 0.98 10.18
CA SER A 47 29.97 -0.16 10.70
C SER A 47 29.35 -0.99 9.58
N VAL A 48 28.98 -0.35 8.47
CA VAL A 48 28.26 -0.99 7.35
C VAL A 48 29.05 -2.14 6.75
N VAL A 49 30.38 -2.03 6.65
CA VAL A 49 31.25 -3.07 6.07
C VAL A 49 31.27 -4.38 6.88
N ASN A 50 30.92 -4.30 8.17
CA ASN A 50 30.89 -5.45 9.08
C ASN A 50 29.48 -6.03 9.26
N LEU A 51 28.44 -5.32 8.83
CA LEU A 51 27.08 -5.84 8.87
C LEU A 51 26.93 -7.04 7.94
N ARG A 52 26.13 -8.01 8.37
CA ARG A 52 25.85 -9.23 7.59
C ARG A 52 24.37 -9.39 7.36
N ASN A 53 23.55 -9.10 8.36
CA ASN A 53 22.11 -9.19 8.28
C ASN A 53 21.47 -7.89 8.72
N LEU A 54 20.45 -7.45 8.00
CA LEU A 54 19.61 -6.30 8.34
C LEU A 54 18.15 -6.70 8.15
N ASN A 55 17.36 -6.56 9.21
CA ASN A 55 15.92 -6.73 9.12
C ASN A 55 15.28 -5.34 9.13
N ILE A 56 14.64 -4.98 8.02
CA ILE A 56 13.84 -3.76 7.89
C ILE A 56 12.39 -4.14 8.13
N ILE A 57 11.77 -3.55 9.14
CA ILE A 57 10.37 -3.80 9.50
C ILE A 57 9.54 -2.59 9.11
N GLU A 58 8.79 -2.68 8.01
CA GLU A 58 7.82 -1.68 7.57
C GLU A 58 6.41 -2.12 8.00
N ASP A 59 6.11 -1.88 9.28
CA ASP A 59 4.85 -2.23 9.92
C ASP A 59 3.81 -1.10 9.89
N ARG A 60 4.16 0.08 9.38
CA ARG A 60 3.26 1.24 9.28
C ARG A 60 3.32 1.88 7.91
N GLU A 61 2.19 2.45 7.49
CA GLU A 61 2.18 3.35 6.33
C GLU A 61 3.14 4.53 6.56
N SER A 62 4.01 4.74 5.58
CA SER A 62 4.97 5.84 5.51
C SER A 62 4.75 6.71 4.29
N VAL A 63 5.33 7.91 4.31
CA VAL A 63 5.11 8.92 3.27
C VAL A 63 5.66 8.50 1.91
N ALA A 64 5.08 9.05 0.85
CA ALA A 64 5.44 8.82 -0.56
C ALA A 64 5.22 7.37 -1.03
N TYR A 65 6.28 6.70 -1.52
CA TYR A 65 6.21 5.38 -2.16
C TYR A 65 7.21 4.42 -1.49
N PRO A 66 6.94 3.94 -0.26
CA PRO A 66 7.88 3.11 0.48
C PRO A 66 8.28 1.81 -0.22
N SER A 67 7.44 1.30 -1.12
CA SER A 67 7.76 0.16 -1.99
C SER A 67 9.06 0.35 -2.79
N CYS A 68 9.40 1.58 -3.17
CA CYS A 68 10.59 1.87 -3.98
C CYS A 68 11.82 2.24 -3.14
N HIS A 69 11.67 2.49 -1.84
CA HIS A 69 12.77 2.98 -0.99
C HIS A 69 13.92 1.98 -0.84
N ALA A 70 13.68 0.68 -1.06
CA ALA A 70 14.74 -0.33 -1.09
C ALA A 70 15.83 -0.06 -2.15
N GLN A 71 15.52 0.69 -3.21
CA GLN A 71 16.51 1.10 -4.23
C GLN A 71 17.66 1.91 -3.61
N THR A 72 17.38 2.68 -2.56
CA THR A 72 18.38 3.52 -1.90
C THR A 72 19.43 2.71 -1.11
N LEU A 73 19.20 1.40 -0.93
CA LEU A 73 20.13 0.48 -0.26
C LEU A 73 21.20 -0.08 -1.22
N ILE A 74 21.03 0.09 -2.54
CA ILE A 74 21.93 -0.48 -3.57
C ILE A 74 23.41 -0.15 -3.32
N PRO A 75 23.82 1.11 -3.06
CA PRO A 75 25.23 1.42 -2.85
C PRO A 75 25.86 0.68 -1.66
N PHE A 76 25.08 0.41 -0.61
CA PHE A 76 25.56 -0.29 0.57
C PHE A 76 25.71 -1.79 0.35
N CYS A 77 24.81 -2.39 -0.43
CA CYS A 77 24.95 -3.79 -0.86
C CYS A 77 26.13 -3.99 -1.83
N LEU A 78 26.45 -2.98 -2.65
CA LEU A 78 27.64 -3.00 -3.51
C LEU A 78 28.94 -2.87 -2.68
N ALA A 79 28.96 -1.96 -1.70
CA ALA A 79 30.11 -1.76 -0.82
C ALA A 79 30.36 -2.93 0.14
N ASN A 80 29.30 -3.65 0.52
CA ASN A 80 29.37 -4.84 1.36
C ASN A 80 28.62 -6.01 0.70
N PRO A 81 29.30 -6.82 -0.13
CA PRO A 81 28.69 -7.97 -0.81
C PRO A 81 28.16 -9.07 0.13
N ASN A 82 28.55 -9.04 1.40
CA ASN A 82 28.10 -9.98 2.43
C ASN A 82 26.85 -9.48 3.18
N LEU A 83 26.38 -8.26 2.91
CA LEU A 83 25.14 -7.76 3.49
C LEU A 83 23.94 -8.49 2.89
N ARG A 84 23.03 -8.91 3.78
CA ARG A 84 21.76 -9.57 3.49
C ARG A 84 20.65 -8.77 4.16
N ILE A 85 19.70 -8.30 3.37
CA ILE A 85 18.59 -7.46 3.82
C ILE A 85 17.31 -8.27 3.71
N GLN A 86 16.62 -8.45 4.83
CA GLN A 86 15.24 -8.94 4.87
C GLN A 86 14.32 -7.74 5.12
N HIS A 87 13.47 -7.45 4.15
CA HIS A 87 12.55 -6.32 4.20
C HIS A 87 11.14 -6.83 4.40
N HIS A 88 10.65 -6.74 5.63
CA HIS A 88 9.32 -7.18 6.04
C HIS A 88 8.33 -6.04 5.82
N ALA A 89 7.43 -6.20 4.86
CA ALA A 89 6.34 -5.26 4.62
C ALA A 89 5.05 -5.87 5.17
N CYS A 90 4.58 -5.35 6.31
CA CYS A 90 3.35 -5.86 6.92
C CYS A 90 2.16 -5.58 6.01
N LEU A 91 1.41 -6.63 5.67
CA LEU A 91 0.24 -6.51 4.81
C LEU A 91 -0.77 -5.56 5.43
N TRP A 92 -1.29 -5.91 6.61
CA TRP A 92 -2.45 -5.27 7.23
C TRP A 92 -2.19 -3.85 7.72
N THR A 93 -1.01 -3.58 8.26
CA THR A 93 -0.73 -2.28 8.89
C THR A 93 0.10 -1.34 8.02
N ASN A 94 0.50 -1.78 6.83
CA ASN A 94 1.26 -0.99 5.87
C ASN A 94 0.78 -1.20 4.42
N VAL A 95 1.10 -2.33 3.79
CA VAL A 95 0.95 -2.52 2.33
C VAL A 95 -0.45 -2.20 1.85
N ILE A 96 -1.50 -2.79 2.44
CA ILE A 96 -2.89 -2.63 1.98
C ILE A 96 -3.61 -1.42 2.57
N GLN A 97 -2.93 -0.59 3.38
CA GLN A 97 -3.51 0.67 3.86
C GLN A 97 -3.46 1.77 2.81
N LYS A 98 -2.47 1.73 1.92
CA LYS A 98 -2.28 2.76 0.89
C LYS A 98 -3.46 2.74 -0.09
N ASP A 99 -4.04 3.91 -0.35
CA ASP A 99 -5.16 4.00 -1.29
C ASP A 99 -4.68 3.86 -2.74
N PRO A 100 -5.26 2.93 -3.52
CA PRO A 100 -5.01 2.83 -4.97
C PRO A 100 -5.37 4.08 -5.77
N LEU A 101 -6.29 4.90 -5.27
CA LEU A 101 -6.67 6.21 -5.79
C LEU A 101 -5.79 7.24 -5.07
N GLU A 102 -4.56 7.38 -5.56
CA GLU A 102 -3.55 8.29 -5.03
C GLU A 102 -4.14 9.70 -4.76
N TYR A 103 -3.63 10.42 -3.76
CA TYR A 103 -4.01 11.79 -3.33
C TYR A 103 -5.19 11.97 -2.36
N SER A 104 -5.72 10.92 -1.73
CA SER A 104 -6.74 11.07 -0.69
C SER A 104 -6.16 11.10 0.73
N SER A 105 -6.62 12.06 1.55
CA SER A 105 -6.32 12.07 3.00
C SER A 105 -6.80 10.81 3.71
N ILE A 106 -6.19 10.45 4.85
CA ILE A 106 -6.66 9.36 5.73
C ILE A 106 -8.12 9.53 6.14
N GLY A 107 -8.57 10.77 6.38
CA GLY A 107 -9.98 11.07 6.67
C GLY A 107 -10.88 10.63 5.52
N SER A 108 -10.53 11.03 4.29
CA SER A 108 -11.24 10.61 3.08
C SER A 108 -11.25 9.08 2.89
N ARG A 109 -10.16 8.40 3.25
CA ARG A 109 -10.08 6.92 3.19
C ARG A 109 -11.03 6.28 4.19
N ILE A 110 -11.01 6.73 5.44
CA ILE A 110 -11.89 6.24 6.51
C ILE A 110 -13.36 6.44 6.14
N ASP A 111 -13.72 7.62 5.64
CA ASP A 111 -15.09 7.92 5.22
C ASP A 111 -15.55 7.00 4.07
N ARG A 112 -14.69 6.76 3.08
CA ARG A 112 -15.00 5.82 2.00
C ARG A 112 -15.20 4.39 2.51
N VAL A 113 -14.31 3.90 3.37
CA VAL A 113 -14.41 2.57 3.97
C VAL A 113 -15.68 2.44 4.81
N ARG A 114 -16.03 3.48 5.56
CA ARG A 114 -17.26 3.53 6.36
C ARG A 114 -18.51 3.50 5.48
N LEU A 115 -18.57 4.34 4.44
CA LEU A 115 -19.75 4.53 3.61
C LEU A 115 -19.97 3.41 2.59
N ARG A 116 -18.90 2.87 2.00
CA ARG A 116 -18.99 1.88 0.91
C ARG A 116 -18.85 0.44 1.39
N SER A 117 -18.12 0.24 2.47
CA SER A 117 -17.68 -1.09 2.91
C SER A 117 -18.02 -1.38 4.37
N HIS A 118 -18.85 -0.54 4.99
CA HIS A 118 -19.32 -0.70 6.38
C HIS A 118 -18.16 -0.90 7.39
N GLY A 119 -16.99 -0.30 7.13
CA GLY A 119 -15.82 -0.41 8.01
C GLY A 119 -14.80 -1.48 7.62
N ALA A 120 -15.08 -2.34 6.65
CA ALA A 120 -14.20 -3.43 6.23
C ALA A 120 -13.38 -3.10 4.97
N LEU A 121 -12.31 -3.86 4.71
CA LEU A 121 -11.45 -3.72 3.54
C LEU A 121 -12.14 -4.28 2.30
N SER A 122 -12.32 -3.47 1.26
CA SER A 122 -12.86 -3.96 0.00
C SER A 122 -11.81 -4.72 -0.82
N ALA A 123 -12.20 -5.85 -1.41
CA ALA A 123 -11.31 -6.73 -2.17
C ALA A 123 -10.63 -6.04 -3.37
N ASP A 124 -11.29 -5.06 -4.00
CA ASP A 124 -10.76 -4.31 -5.14
C ASP A 124 -9.57 -3.40 -4.77
N ARG A 125 -9.32 -3.19 -3.47
CA ARG A 125 -8.27 -2.28 -2.98
C ARG A 125 -6.94 -2.93 -2.67
N ILE A 126 -6.85 -4.25 -2.83
CA ILE A 126 -5.72 -5.04 -2.35
C ILE A 126 -4.64 -5.22 -3.43
N THR A 127 -5.06 -5.49 -4.67
CA THR A 127 -4.15 -5.91 -5.74
C THR A 127 -3.07 -4.88 -6.06
N ARG A 128 -3.44 -3.60 -6.23
CA ARG A 128 -2.48 -2.55 -6.62
C ARG A 128 -1.37 -2.35 -5.56
N PRO A 129 -1.67 -2.15 -4.27
CA PRO A 129 -0.61 -1.96 -3.28
C PRO A 129 0.33 -3.16 -3.18
N VAL A 130 -0.18 -4.39 -3.23
CA VAL A 130 0.66 -5.60 -3.23
C VAL A 130 1.55 -5.65 -4.48
N ALA A 131 0.98 -5.33 -5.66
CA ALA A 131 1.73 -5.31 -6.91
C ALA A 131 2.86 -4.27 -6.92
N ASP A 132 2.64 -3.08 -6.37
CA ASP A 132 3.66 -2.04 -6.28
C ASP A 132 4.90 -2.53 -5.53
N TRP A 133 4.72 -3.18 -4.38
CA TRP A 133 5.82 -3.75 -3.59
C TRP A 133 6.55 -4.87 -4.34
N MET A 134 5.80 -5.80 -4.92
CA MET A 134 6.36 -6.95 -5.64
C MET A 134 7.17 -6.53 -6.86
N VAL A 135 6.64 -5.60 -7.66
CA VAL A 135 7.32 -5.13 -8.86
C VAL A 135 8.57 -4.35 -8.50
N GLU A 136 8.48 -3.42 -7.56
CA GLU A 136 9.65 -2.63 -7.14
C GLU A 136 10.79 -3.55 -6.68
N ALA A 137 10.50 -4.52 -5.82
CA ALA A 137 11.47 -5.52 -5.37
C ALA A 137 12.09 -6.28 -6.55
N HIS A 138 11.29 -6.75 -7.51
CA HIS A 138 11.82 -7.46 -8.68
C HIS A 138 12.67 -6.58 -9.60
N THR A 139 12.50 -5.26 -9.60
CA THR A 139 13.34 -4.36 -10.41
C THR A 139 14.72 -4.08 -9.80
N LEU A 140 14.95 -4.43 -8.53
CA LEU A 140 16.17 -4.08 -7.81
C LEU A 140 17.44 -4.65 -8.46
N GLU A 141 17.41 -5.91 -8.92
CA GLU A 141 18.57 -6.51 -9.59
C GLU A 141 18.94 -5.75 -10.87
N LYS A 142 17.93 -5.40 -11.66
CA LYS A 142 18.12 -4.60 -12.89
C LYS A 142 18.64 -3.19 -12.60
N LYS A 143 18.40 -2.67 -11.39
CA LYS A 143 18.91 -1.39 -10.90
C LYS A 143 20.30 -1.51 -10.26
N GLY A 144 20.89 -2.72 -10.23
CA GLY A 144 22.25 -2.97 -9.73
C GLY A 144 22.32 -3.57 -8.33
N MET A 145 21.20 -3.97 -7.73
CA MET A 145 21.22 -4.71 -6.47
C MET A 145 21.79 -6.12 -6.67
N PRO A 146 22.79 -6.57 -5.89
CA PRO A 146 23.26 -7.95 -5.99
C PRO A 146 22.15 -8.97 -5.66
N SER A 147 22.02 -10.03 -6.47
CA SER A 147 20.92 -11.02 -6.44
C SER A 147 20.65 -11.73 -5.11
N HIS A 148 21.62 -11.70 -4.19
CA HIS A 148 21.52 -12.36 -2.88
C HIS A 148 21.42 -11.36 -1.73
N SER A 149 21.49 -10.05 -2.01
CA SER A 149 21.59 -9.02 -0.98
C SER A 149 20.26 -8.59 -0.39
N TYR A 150 19.14 -8.92 -1.04
CA TYR A 150 17.83 -8.42 -0.65
C TYR A 150 16.75 -9.49 -0.78
N THR A 151 15.80 -9.48 0.15
CA THR A 151 14.57 -10.26 0.07
C THR A 151 13.42 -9.42 0.62
N LEU A 152 12.37 -9.23 -0.18
CA LEU A 152 11.10 -8.69 0.28
C LEU A 152 10.28 -9.83 0.88
N ILE A 153 9.79 -9.64 2.10
CA ILE A 153 8.84 -10.53 2.76
C ILE A 153 7.52 -9.77 2.87
N LEU A 154 6.50 -10.22 2.14
CA LEU A 154 5.12 -9.83 2.41
C LEU A 154 4.71 -10.51 3.70
N ASP A 155 4.58 -9.71 4.75
CA ASP A 155 4.37 -10.20 6.11
C ASP A 155 2.87 -10.20 6.43
N GLY A 156 2.31 -11.40 6.56
CA GLY A 156 0.91 -11.63 6.86
C GLY A 156 0.58 -11.73 8.34
N ASP A 157 1.58 -11.66 9.23
CA ASP A 157 1.34 -11.68 10.67
C ASP A 157 0.63 -10.38 11.13
N PRO A 158 -0.20 -10.45 12.18
CA PRO A 158 -0.54 -11.64 12.98
C PRO A 158 -1.70 -12.47 12.39
N LEU A 159 -2.12 -12.20 11.14
CA LEU A 159 -3.30 -12.84 10.53
C LEU A 159 -2.93 -13.73 9.33
N PRO A 160 -2.01 -14.71 9.45
CA PRO A 160 -1.47 -15.45 8.29
C PRO A 160 -2.58 -16.15 7.47
N MET A 161 -3.59 -16.71 8.13
CA MET A 161 -4.71 -17.37 7.43
C MET A 161 -5.59 -16.40 6.64
N LYS A 162 -5.81 -15.17 7.13
CA LYS A 162 -6.53 -14.14 6.35
C LYS A 162 -5.66 -13.57 5.26
N SER A 163 -4.37 -13.40 5.53
CA SER A 163 -3.37 -13.00 4.55
C SER A 163 -3.33 -13.97 3.37
N SER A 164 -3.38 -15.29 3.63
CA SER A 164 -3.55 -16.32 2.60
C SER A 164 -4.80 -16.11 1.75
N LYS A 165 -5.97 -15.90 2.38
CA LYS A 165 -7.24 -15.67 1.65
C LYS A 165 -7.17 -14.43 0.76
N ILE A 166 -6.64 -13.33 1.30
CA ILE A 166 -6.46 -12.09 0.55
C ILE A 166 -5.46 -12.27 -0.60
N PHE A 167 -4.35 -12.96 -0.37
CA PHE A 167 -3.33 -13.14 -1.39
C PHE A 167 -3.79 -14.07 -2.53
N GLN A 168 -4.50 -15.15 -2.21
CA GLN A 168 -5.19 -15.98 -3.20
C GLN A 168 -6.18 -15.15 -4.02
N ARG A 169 -6.76 -14.11 -3.42
CA ARG A 169 -7.65 -13.19 -4.11
C ARG A 169 -6.90 -12.25 -5.06
N VAL A 170 -5.78 -11.68 -4.60
CA VAL A 170 -4.84 -10.93 -5.44
C VAL A 170 -4.40 -11.73 -6.64
N ARG A 171 -4.15 -13.04 -6.49
CA ARG A 171 -3.81 -13.93 -7.62
C ARG A 171 -4.92 -14.03 -8.66
N ARG A 172 -6.15 -14.30 -8.23
CA ARG A 172 -7.31 -14.35 -9.13
C ARG A 172 -7.55 -13.03 -9.88
N PHE A 173 -7.17 -11.89 -9.30
CA PHE A 173 -7.37 -10.58 -9.93
C PHE A 173 -6.17 -10.10 -10.75
N GLY A 174 -4.97 -10.18 -10.21
CA GLY A 174 -3.74 -9.80 -10.90
C GLY A 174 -3.56 -10.53 -12.23
N SER A 175 -4.15 -11.72 -12.35
CA SER A 175 -4.13 -12.53 -13.56
C SER A 175 -5.30 -12.29 -14.52
N SER A 176 -6.43 -11.73 -14.08
CA SER A 176 -7.56 -11.40 -14.97
C SER A 176 -7.56 -9.95 -15.41
N ASP A 177 -6.91 -9.07 -14.67
CA ASP A 177 -7.26 -7.66 -14.77
C ASP A 177 -6.35 -6.91 -15.73
N ARG A 178 -6.61 -7.05 -17.04
CA ARG A 178 -6.15 -6.08 -18.07
C ARG A 178 -6.75 -4.68 -17.90
N ASP A 179 -7.50 -4.39 -16.84
CA ASP A 179 -8.06 -3.07 -16.52
C ASP A 179 -7.50 -2.43 -15.23
N VAL A 180 -6.96 -3.20 -14.28
CA VAL A 180 -5.92 -2.69 -13.36
C VAL A 180 -4.78 -2.10 -14.19
N VAL A 181 -4.49 -2.73 -15.33
CA VAL A 181 -3.59 -2.25 -16.39
C VAL A 181 -3.98 -0.91 -17.02
N LEU A 182 -5.27 -0.56 -17.08
CA LEU A 182 -5.77 0.63 -17.77
C LEU A 182 -6.14 1.78 -16.82
N ARG A 183 -6.44 1.50 -15.55
CA ARG A 183 -6.61 2.52 -14.49
C ARG A 183 -5.28 3.06 -13.96
N MET A 184 -4.16 2.45 -14.34
CA MET A 184 -2.79 2.84 -14.01
C MET A 184 -2.15 3.71 -15.11
N ARG A 185 -2.89 4.70 -15.61
CA ARG A 185 -2.40 5.64 -16.62
C ARG A 185 -1.64 6.78 -15.94
N ASP A 186 -0.36 6.51 -15.69
CA ASP A 186 0.81 7.28 -16.13
C ASP A 186 2.06 6.57 -15.56
N ASN A 187 2.97 6.12 -16.44
CA ASN A 187 4.22 5.36 -16.16
C ASN A 187 4.18 3.86 -15.75
N ASP A 188 3.03 3.25 -15.47
CA ASP A 188 2.95 1.91 -14.83
C ASP A 188 2.99 0.66 -15.76
N TRP A 189 3.22 0.82 -17.07
CA TRP A 189 3.19 -0.29 -18.05
C TRP A 189 4.12 -1.48 -17.70
N TYR A 190 5.21 -1.23 -16.97
CA TYR A 190 6.19 -2.25 -16.56
C TYR A 190 5.74 -3.07 -15.34
N LYS A 191 4.86 -2.51 -14.48
CA LYS A 191 4.30 -3.21 -13.31
C LYS A 191 3.31 -4.29 -13.71
N ILE A 192 2.65 -4.05 -14.83
CA ILE A 192 1.55 -4.81 -15.39
C ILE A 192 1.99 -6.13 -16.02
N ARG A 193 3.05 -6.13 -16.85
CA ARG A 193 3.46 -7.34 -17.57
C ARG A 193 4.13 -8.37 -16.67
N LYS A 194 4.77 -7.89 -15.61
CA LYS A 194 5.56 -8.73 -14.71
C LYS A 194 4.75 -9.30 -13.56
N PHE A 195 3.68 -8.64 -13.11
CA PHE A 195 2.97 -9.11 -11.91
C PHE A 195 2.48 -10.57 -11.99
N PRO A 196 1.88 -11.06 -13.08
CA PRO A 196 1.56 -12.49 -13.22
C PRO A 196 2.80 -13.41 -13.25
N GLU A 197 3.90 -12.96 -13.87
CA GLU A 197 5.19 -13.67 -13.85
C GLU A 197 5.73 -13.76 -12.40
N LEU A 198 5.61 -12.69 -11.63
CA LEU A 198 6.03 -12.64 -10.22
C LEU A 198 5.20 -13.55 -9.32
N LEU A 199 3.89 -13.62 -9.56
CA LEU A 199 3.02 -14.55 -8.82
C LEU A 199 3.44 -16.01 -9.09
N ARG A 200 3.91 -16.34 -10.30
CA ARG A 200 4.50 -17.65 -10.61
C ARG A 200 5.86 -17.85 -9.92
N ASP A 201 6.74 -16.85 -9.99
CA ASP A 201 8.09 -16.93 -9.40
C ASP A 201 8.04 -17.16 -7.88
N ILE A 202 7.14 -16.48 -7.18
CA ILE A 202 6.95 -16.64 -5.72
C ILE A 202 6.62 -18.10 -5.37
N HIS A 203 5.74 -18.76 -6.15
CA HIS A 203 5.39 -20.15 -5.90
C HIS A 203 6.55 -21.12 -6.16
N GLY A 204 7.37 -20.83 -7.18
CA GLY A 204 8.59 -21.58 -7.45
C GLY A 204 9.72 -21.33 -6.45
N GLY A 205 9.52 -20.47 -5.43
CA GLY A 205 10.59 -20.02 -4.53
C GLY A 205 11.68 -19.21 -5.24
N LYS A 206 11.37 -18.67 -6.42
CA LYS A 206 12.29 -17.92 -7.29
C LYS A 206 12.16 -16.42 -7.05
N GLY A 207 13.22 -15.67 -7.37
CA GLY A 207 13.25 -14.21 -7.24
C GLY A 207 13.39 -13.71 -5.80
N LEU A 208 13.17 -12.41 -5.62
CA LEU A 208 13.45 -11.68 -4.37
C LEU A 208 12.25 -11.59 -3.42
N VAL A 209 11.06 -12.05 -3.81
CA VAL A 209 9.83 -11.90 -3.01
C VAL A 209 9.47 -13.22 -2.32
N ARG A 210 9.12 -13.14 -1.04
CA ARG A 210 8.66 -14.24 -0.19
C ARG A 210 7.42 -13.82 0.58
N CYS A 211 6.68 -14.79 1.10
CA CYS A 211 5.56 -14.61 2.01
C CYS A 211 5.78 -15.50 3.24
N ASN A 212 5.35 -15.08 4.43
CA ASN A 212 5.33 -15.92 5.64
C ASN A 212 3.96 -16.59 5.88
N PHE A 213 3.08 -16.56 4.89
CA PHE A 213 1.76 -17.18 4.91
C PHE A 213 1.57 -18.06 3.68
N ASP A 214 0.57 -18.94 3.72
CA ASP A 214 0.27 -19.85 2.60
C ASP A 214 -0.26 -19.06 1.39
N ILE A 215 0.41 -19.20 0.25
CA ILE A 215 0.03 -18.56 -1.02
C ILE A 215 -0.95 -19.41 -1.84
N GLY A 216 -1.25 -20.63 -1.39
CA GLY A 216 -2.11 -21.62 -2.05
C GLY A 216 -1.49 -22.27 -3.29
N GLU A 217 -2.20 -23.25 -3.85
CA GLU A 217 -1.81 -24.01 -5.05
C GLU A 217 -1.72 -23.13 -6.31
N PRO A 218 -0.86 -23.44 -7.29
CA PRO A 218 -0.57 -22.59 -8.44
C PRO A 218 -1.74 -22.42 -9.43
N GLY A 219 -2.77 -23.30 -9.38
CA GLY A 219 -3.88 -23.32 -10.33
C GLY A 219 -4.89 -22.15 -10.24
N SER A 220 -5.63 -21.92 -11.34
CA SER A 220 -6.65 -20.88 -11.65
C SER A 220 -6.20 -19.66 -12.46
N VAL A 221 -4.90 -19.36 -12.53
CA VAL A 221 -4.42 -18.18 -13.27
C VAL A 221 -4.35 -18.46 -14.76
N GLU A 222 -3.75 -19.58 -15.14
CA GLU A 222 -3.57 -20.01 -16.52
C GLU A 222 -4.91 -20.35 -17.17
N ASP A 223 -5.80 -21.04 -16.45
CA ASP A 223 -7.14 -21.39 -16.94
C ASP A 223 -7.95 -20.13 -17.27
N MET A 224 -7.89 -19.12 -16.40
CA MET A 224 -8.63 -17.86 -16.58
C MET A 224 -8.02 -16.96 -17.67
N LEU A 225 -6.70 -17.01 -17.87
CA LEU A 225 -6.04 -16.35 -19.00
C LEU A 225 -6.40 -17.02 -20.32
N GLU A 226 -6.48 -18.35 -20.34
CA GLU A 226 -6.85 -19.15 -21.51
C GLU A 226 -8.33 -18.95 -21.88
N GLU A 227 -9.24 -18.95 -20.90
CA GLU A 227 -10.69 -18.68 -21.07
C GLU A 227 -10.99 -17.34 -21.74
N ARG A 228 -10.06 -16.37 -21.65
CA ARG A 228 -10.30 -14.97 -22.00
C ARG A 228 -9.24 -14.41 -22.94
N LYS A 229 -8.46 -15.29 -23.57
CA LYS A 229 -7.38 -14.93 -24.49
C LYS A 229 -7.84 -14.07 -25.67
N ASP A 230 -9.09 -14.24 -26.09
CA ASP A 230 -9.68 -13.58 -27.26
C ASP A 230 -10.48 -12.31 -26.91
N TRP A 231 -10.53 -11.92 -25.64
CA TRP A 231 -11.31 -10.76 -25.21
C TRP A 231 -10.61 -9.44 -25.57
N ASP A 232 -11.37 -8.50 -26.12
CA ASP A 232 -10.94 -7.14 -26.36
C ASP A 232 -10.98 -6.27 -25.09
N ILE A 233 -10.31 -5.12 -25.12
CA ILE A 233 -10.20 -4.21 -23.99
C ILE A 233 -11.58 -3.81 -23.44
N LYS A 234 -12.58 -3.56 -24.30
CA LYS A 234 -13.91 -3.13 -23.85
C LYS A 234 -14.66 -4.26 -23.15
N GLN A 235 -14.49 -5.50 -23.61
CA GLN A 235 -15.06 -6.70 -22.99
C GLN A 235 -14.48 -6.91 -21.59
N TRP A 236 -13.16 -6.74 -21.44
CA TRP A 236 -12.50 -6.73 -20.13
C TRP A 236 -13.03 -5.61 -19.21
N THR A 237 -13.14 -4.37 -19.72
CA THR A 237 -13.57 -3.21 -18.90
C THR A 237 -15.03 -3.29 -18.50
N SER A 238 -15.88 -3.79 -19.40
CA SER A 238 -17.29 -4.00 -19.12
C SER A 238 -17.47 -5.09 -18.06
N ASP A 239 -16.79 -6.23 -18.21
CA ASP A 239 -16.83 -7.30 -17.21
C ASP A 239 -16.38 -6.82 -15.82
N HIS A 240 -15.35 -5.96 -15.74
CA HIS A 240 -14.91 -5.33 -14.49
C HIS A 240 -15.97 -4.38 -13.89
N ARG A 241 -16.70 -3.62 -14.72
CA ARG A 241 -17.65 -2.59 -14.26
C ARG A 241 -19.05 -3.10 -13.90
N THR A 242 -19.53 -4.16 -14.54
CA THR A 242 -20.98 -4.47 -14.51
C THR A 242 -21.35 -5.76 -13.77
N SER A 243 -20.45 -6.72 -13.60
CA SER A 243 -20.92 -8.12 -13.44
C SER A 243 -20.31 -8.94 -12.31
N ARG A 244 -19.58 -8.33 -11.37
CA ARG A 244 -18.74 -9.11 -10.46
C ARG A 244 -19.22 -9.07 -8.98
N PRO A 245 -19.66 -10.20 -8.38
CA PRO A 245 -20.09 -10.32 -6.97
C PRO A 245 -19.10 -9.86 -5.89
N TRP A 246 -17.82 -9.68 -6.20
CA TRP A 246 -16.74 -9.44 -5.22
C TRP A 246 -16.28 -8.00 -5.07
N THR A 247 -16.77 -7.07 -5.90
CA THR A 247 -16.77 -5.65 -5.47
C THR A 247 -17.62 -5.48 -4.20
N LYS A 248 -18.37 -6.52 -3.82
CA LYS A 248 -19.08 -6.67 -2.55
C LYS A 248 -18.34 -7.55 -1.53
N GLU A 249 -17.19 -8.12 -1.87
CA GLU A 249 -16.40 -8.93 -0.95
C GLU A 249 -15.56 -8.00 -0.07
N HIS A 250 -15.72 -8.19 1.23
CA HIS A 250 -15.12 -7.36 2.25
C HIS A 250 -14.35 -8.23 3.24
N PHE A 251 -13.16 -7.78 3.60
CA PHE A 251 -12.30 -8.43 4.57
C PHE A 251 -12.27 -7.61 5.85
N GLU A 252 -12.67 -8.24 6.94
CA GLU A 252 -12.43 -7.71 8.28
C GLU A 252 -11.14 -8.32 8.82
N THR A 253 -10.41 -7.55 9.61
CA THR A 253 -9.36 -8.04 10.51
C THR A 253 -9.93 -8.95 11.59
N GLU A 254 -9.08 -9.46 12.48
CA GLU A 254 -9.50 -10.17 13.69
C GLU A 254 -8.43 -9.98 14.78
N PRO A 255 -8.73 -10.31 16.05
CA PRO A 255 -7.73 -10.28 17.10
C PRO A 255 -6.46 -11.06 16.70
N PRO A 256 -5.26 -10.53 16.98
CA PRO A 256 -5.00 -9.41 17.88
C PRO A 256 -5.10 -8.00 17.25
N LEU A 257 -5.39 -7.90 15.94
CA LEU A 257 -5.64 -6.59 15.33
C LEU A 257 -7.04 -6.07 15.71
N PRO A 258 -7.18 -4.76 15.93
CA PRO A 258 -8.50 -4.13 16.03
C PRO A 258 -9.17 -4.17 14.66
N LYS A 259 -10.46 -3.80 14.59
CA LYS A 259 -11.21 -3.73 13.33
C LYS A 259 -10.45 -2.93 12.26
N TRP A 260 -10.66 -3.25 11.00
CA TRP A 260 -9.95 -2.66 9.87
C TRP A 260 -10.03 -1.13 9.86
N ILE A 261 -11.21 -0.57 10.13
CA ILE A 261 -11.38 0.87 10.25
C ILE A 261 -10.54 1.50 11.37
N ASP A 262 -10.30 0.78 12.46
CA ASP A 262 -9.48 1.24 13.58
C ASP A 262 -7.97 1.11 13.27
N VAL A 263 -7.59 0.09 12.49
CA VAL A 263 -6.24 -0.03 11.93
C VAL A 263 -5.89 1.19 11.06
N LEU A 264 -6.84 1.69 10.26
CA LEU A 264 -6.68 2.92 9.49
C LEU A 264 -6.57 4.16 10.39
N ARG A 265 -7.37 4.24 11.46
CA ARG A 265 -7.32 5.34 12.44
C ARG A 265 -5.97 5.47 13.14
N PHE A 266 -5.13 4.44 13.17
CA PHE A 266 -3.77 4.59 13.69
C PHE A 266 -2.87 5.52 12.88
N ASN A 267 -3.28 5.91 11.67
CA ASN A 267 -2.61 6.95 10.88
C ASN A 267 -3.11 8.35 11.20
N LEU A 268 -4.07 8.50 12.11
CA LEU A 268 -4.47 9.77 12.68
C LEU A 268 -3.69 10.06 13.98
N ARG A 269 -3.37 11.32 14.21
CA ARG A 269 -2.98 11.92 15.48
C ARG A 269 -4.21 11.93 16.38
N LYS A 270 -4.01 11.72 17.67
CA LYS A 270 -5.07 11.94 18.65
C LYS A 270 -5.42 13.43 18.64
N ARG A 271 -6.67 13.78 18.88
CA ARG A 271 -7.04 15.19 19.10
C ARG A 271 -6.33 15.68 20.37
N ARG A 272 -5.98 16.96 20.42
CA ARG A 272 -5.31 17.59 21.58
C ARG A 272 -6.12 17.39 22.87
N ASP A 273 -7.43 17.27 22.74
CA ASP A 273 -8.40 17.11 23.82
C ASP A 273 -8.46 15.67 24.36
N GLU A 274 -7.86 14.71 23.66
CA GLU A 274 -7.75 13.29 24.04
C GLU A 274 -6.37 12.95 24.64
N ASP A 275 -5.50 13.95 24.82
CA ASP A 275 -4.16 13.82 25.42
C ASP A 275 -3.98 14.87 26.54
N PRO A 276 -4.44 14.60 27.77
CA PRO A 276 -4.42 15.56 28.88
C PRO A 276 -3.03 15.79 29.49
N GLU A 277 -2.01 15.02 29.08
CA GLU A 277 -0.63 15.18 29.54
C GLU A 277 0.18 16.00 28.52
N GLY A 278 0.48 17.23 28.92
CA GLY A 278 0.95 18.31 28.08
C GLY A 278 2.26 18.06 27.32
N TRP A 279 2.28 18.58 26.09
CA TRP A 279 3.52 18.98 25.44
C TRP A 279 4.07 20.20 26.18
N GLU A 280 5.12 20.02 26.97
CA GLU A 280 6.00 21.14 27.34
C GLU A 280 7.04 21.32 26.22
N PRO A 281 7.16 22.53 25.63
CA PRO A 281 8.25 22.82 24.71
C PRO A 281 9.59 22.70 25.44
N ASP A 282 10.52 21.94 24.85
CA ASP A 282 11.92 21.92 25.28
C ASP A 282 12.52 23.34 25.16
N PRO A 283 12.93 23.98 26.27
CA PRO A 283 13.41 25.35 26.27
C PRO A 283 14.79 25.54 25.61
N ASN A 284 15.44 24.48 25.12
CA ASN A 284 16.79 24.55 24.54
C ASN A 284 16.86 24.59 23.01
N TRP A 285 15.76 24.85 22.31
CA TRP A 285 15.81 25.22 20.89
C TRP A 285 15.77 26.74 20.72
N GLY A 286 16.92 27.38 20.98
CA GLY A 286 17.24 28.76 20.66
C GLY A 286 18.56 28.83 19.90
#